data_AF-A0A3G8LG31-F1
#
_entry.id   AF-A0A3G8LG31-F1
#
_cell.length_a   1.000
_cell.length_b   1.000
_cell.length_c   1.000
_cell.angle_alpha   90.00
_cell.angle_beta   90.00
_cell.angle_gamma   90.00
#
_symmetry.space_group_name_H-M   'P 1'
#
loop_
_entity.id
_entity.type
_entity.pdbx_description
1 polymer ?
#
loop_
_entity_poly.entity_id
_entity_poly.type
_entity_poly.pdbx_seq_one_letter_code
_entity_poly.pdbx_strand_id
1 'polypeptide(L)'
;MDVYRKKAVGETTAIIIGDIRLGLETKEVTKVLPVNNMDIQYFGKWNLLDNNDPGISASFNGHAVQSNKEFEYLEFKLKSNQFRLIGKKDVNASSFDVYINNQRVAENISTASNRTEEKAWLYTFADSELDPNKEHIVKIVNKEDKPLTLNFFAY
;
A
#
# COMPACT_ATOMS: atom_id res chain seq x y z
N MET A 1 -28.81 -18.15 -25.58
CA MET A 1 -27.60 -18.41 -24.79
C MET A 1 -26.88 -17.08 -24.65
N ASP A 2 -27.10 -16.37 -23.55
CA ASP A 2 -26.49 -15.06 -23.32
C ASP A 2 -25.15 -15.23 -22.61
N VAL A 3 -24.09 -14.81 -23.28
CA VAL A 3 -22.72 -14.84 -22.76
C VAL A 3 -22.53 -13.57 -21.92
N TYR A 4 -22.70 -13.69 -20.60
CA TYR A 4 -22.29 -12.64 -19.67
C TYR A 4 -20.75 -12.55 -19.64
N ARG A 5 -20.18 -11.62 -20.42
CA ARG A 5 -18.80 -11.14 -20.20
C ARG A 5 -18.81 -10.22 -18.98
N LYS A 6 -18.26 -10.68 -17.86
CA LYS A 6 -18.03 -9.84 -16.68
C LYS A 6 -16.97 -8.80 -17.04
N LYS A 7 -17.39 -7.53 -17.05
CA LYS A 7 -16.60 -6.33 -17.34
C LYS A 7 -15.47 -6.20 -16.31
N ALA A 8 -14.25 -5.91 -16.78
CA ALA A 8 -13.13 -5.58 -15.90
C ALA A 8 -13.52 -4.40 -14.99
N VAL A 9 -13.22 -4.53 -13.69
CA VAL A 9 -13.46 -3.47 -12.70
C VAL A 9 -12.52 -2.31 -13.06
N GLY A 10 -13.11 -1.25 -13.61
CA GLY A 10 -12.37 -0.06 -14.03
C GLY A 10 -11.77 0.68 -12.85
N GLU A 11 -10.63 1.35 -13.11
CA GLU A 11 -9.97 2.27 -12.19
C GLU A 11 -11.00 3.14 -11.47
N THR A 12 -11.11 2.98 -10.15
CA THR A 12 -12.04 3.78 -9.34
C THR A 12 -11.27 5.00 -8.85
N THR A 13 -11.62 6.18 -9.35
CA THR A 13 -11.09 7.46 -8.87
C THR A 13 -11.62 7.71 -7.45
N ALA A 14 -10.77 7.64 -6.44
CA ALA A 14 -11.11 8.04 -5.08
C ALA A 14 -10.48 9.40 -4.80
N ILE A 15 -11.27 10.37 -4.32
CA ILE A 15 -10.74 11.64 -3.83
C ILE A 15 -10.19 11.40 -2.43
N ILE A 16 -8.86 11.38 -2.28
CA ILE A 16 -8.22 11.41 -0.96
C ILE A 16 -7.85 12.87 -0.68
N ILE A 17 -8.58 13.50 0.25
CA ILE A 17 -8.31 14.87 0.69
C ILE A 17 -6.96 14.86 1.42
N GLY A 18 -5.97 15.54 0.83
CA GLY A 18 -4.62 15.66 1.39
C GLY A 18 -4.59 16.51 2.67
N ASP A 19 -3.72 16.13 3.60
CA ASP A 19 -3.34 16.96 4.76
C ASP A 19 -2.57 18.19 4.23
N ILE A 20 -3.16 19.39 4.34
CA ILE A 20 -2.43 20.65 4.12
C ILE A 20 -1.50 20.85 5.32
N ARG A 21 -0.22 20.48 5.19
CA ARG A 21 0.82 20.83 6.17
C ARG A 21 1.74 21.87 5.56
N LEU A 22 1.70 23.07 6.14
CA LEU A 22 2.70 24.14 6.06
C LEU A 22 3.47 24.25 4.72
N GLY A 23 2.77 24.67 3.66
CA GLY A 23 3.42 25.28 2.48
C GLY A 23 3.98 24.35 1.41
N LEU A 24 3.73 23.03 1.49
CA LEU A 24 4.02 22.10 0.40
C LEU A 24 2.71 21.70 -0.28
N GLU A 25 2.47 22.20 -1.49
CA GLU A 25 1.39 21.70 -2.34
C GLU A 25 1.66 20.23 -2.67
N THR A 26 1.00 19.30 -1.95
CA THR A 26 0.97 17.91 -2.37
C THR A 26 0.02 17.83 -3.55
N LYS A 27 0.56 17.61 -4.75
CA LYS A 27 -0.23 17.33 -5.96
C LYS A 27 -1.28 16.27 -5.61
N GLU A 28 -2.55 16.53 -5.91
CA GLU A 28 -3.68 15.71 -5.48
C GLU A 28 -3.44 14.22 -5.74
N VAL A 29 -3.68 13.39 -4.73
CA VAL A 29 -3.74 11.94 -4.88
C VAL A 29 -5.01 11.64 -5.68
N THR A 30 -4.85 11.22 -6.93
CA THR A 30 -5.99 11.03 -7.86
C THR A 30 -6.29 9.56 -8.11
N LYS A 31 -5.38 8.65 -7.74
CA LYS A 31 -5.51 7.21 -7.94
C LYS A 31 -5.31 6.44 -6.65
N VAL A 32 -6.02 5.31 -6.56
CA VAL A 32 -5.88 4.33 -5.49
C VAL A 32 -5.64 2.96 -6.11
N LEU A 33 -4.62 2.27 -5.61
CA LEU A 33 -4.30 0.90 -5.95
C LEU A 33 -4.64 0.01 -4.74
N PRO A 34 -5.77 -0.73 -4.79
CA PRO A 34 -6.14 -1.67 -3.73
C PRO A 34 -5.16 -2.84 -3.70
N VAL A 35 -4.91 -3.40 -2.52
CA VAL A 35 -3.99 -4.54 -2.35
C VAL A 35 -4.46 -5.81 -3.08
N ASN A 36 -5.75 -5.98 -3.35
CA ASN A 36 -6.24 -7.12 -4.13
C ASN A 36 -6.18 -6.89 -5.66
N ASN A 37 -5.50 -5.84 -6.13
CA ASN A 37 -5.31 -5.61 -7.56
C ASN A 37 -4.35 -6.67 -8.16
N MET A 38 -4.68 -7.18 -9.35
CA MET A 38 -3.88 -8.15 -10.09
C MET A 38 -2.52 -7.61 -10.58
N ASP A 39 -2.34 -6.28 -10.62
CA ASP A 39 -1.08 -5.63 -10.98
C ASP A 39 -0.05 -5.65 -9.83
N ILE A 40 -0.46 -6.10 -8.63
CA ILE A 40 0.45 -6.31 -7.50
C ILE A 40 0.91 -7.76 -7.49
N GLN A 41 2.21 -7.96 -7.50
CA GLN A 41 2.85 -9.26 -7.38
C GLN A 41 3.28 -9.49 -5.93
N TYR A 42 2.96 -10.67 -5.41
CA TYR A 42 3.27 -11.07 -4.04
C TYR A 42 4.32 -12.17 -4.03
N PHE A 43 5.35 -11.99 -3.22
CA PHE A 43 6.47 -12.92 -3.08
C PHE A 43 6.54 -13.38 -1.62
N GLY A 44 6.42 -14.69 -1.43
CA GLY A 44 6.20 -15.31 -0.11
C GLY A 44 4.72 -15.56 0.17
N LYS A 45 4.38 -15.75 1.45
CA LYS A 45 3.02 -16.06 1.92
C LYS A 45 2.31 -14.80 2.41
N TRP A 46 1.44 -14.28 1.56
CA TRP A 46 0.54 -13.19 1.89
C TRP A 46 -0.89 -13.73 2.05
N ASN A 47 -1.52 -13.40 3.17
CA ASN A 47 -2.94 -13.70 3.38
C ASN A 47 -3.75 -12.51 2.89
N LEU A 48 -4.70 -12.76 1.97
CA LEU A 48 -5.74 -11.80 1.64
C LEU A 48 -6.83 -11.89 2.70
N LEU A 49 -7.10 -10.77 3.35
CA LEU A 49 -8.07 -10.61 4.44
C LEU A 49 -9.17 -9.65 3.99
N ASP A 50 -10.35 -9.76 4.59
CA ASP A 50 -11.47 -8.86 4.36
C ASP A 50 -12.12 -8.38 5.66
N ASN A 51 -13.12 -7.50 5.56
CA ASN A 51 -13.80 -6.91 6.72
C ASN A 51 -14.63 -7.91 7.57
N ASN A 52 -14.78 -9.16 7.13
CA ASN A 52 -15.37 -10.23 7.94
C ASN A 52 -14.32 -10.92 8.82
N ASP A 53 -13.02 -10.72 8.53
CA ASP A 53 -11.95 -11.26 9.37
C ASP A 53 -11.81 -10.45 10.68
N PRO A 54 -11.67 -11.13 11.83
CA PRO A 54 -11.50 -10.46 13.12
C PRO A 54 -10.30 -9.52 13.14
N GLY A 55 -10.52 -8.27 13.56
CA GLY A 55 -9.45 -7.28 13.68
C GLY A 55 -8.96 -6.74 12.34
N ILE A 56 -9.80 -6.75 11.31
CA ILE A 56 -9.56 -6.10 10.02
C ILE A 56 -10.62 -5.03 9.78
N SER A 57 -10.18 -3.80 9.50
CA SER A 57 -11.05 -2.74 9.00
C SER A 57 -10.41 -2.03 7.81
N ALA A 58 -10.54 -2.63 6.64
CA ALA A 58 -10.11 -2.05 5.38
C ALA A 58 -11.16 -1.07 4.84
N SER A 59 -10.72 0.11 4.40
CA SER A 59 -11.60 1.10 3.75
C SER A 59 -11.88 0.74 2.31
N PHE A 60 -10.82 0.70 1.49
CA PHE A 60 -10.95 0.71 0.04
C PHE A 60 -11.09 -0.72 -0.48
N ASN A 61 -12.21 -1.00 -1.17
CA ASN A 61 -12.64 -2.34 -1.59
C ASN A 61 -12.78 -3.38 -0.47
N GLY A 62 -12.62 -3.02 0.82
CA GLY A 62 -12.85 -3.91 1.96
C GLY A 62 -11.83 -5.03 2.13
N HIS A 63 -10.65 -4.94 1.51
CA HIS A 63 -9.59 -5.95 1.60
C HIS A 63 -8.31 -5.39 2.21
N ALA A 64 -7.59 -6.26 2.91
CA ALA A 64 -6.23 -6.03 3.39
C ALA A 64 -5.36 -7.23 2.99
N VAL A 65 -4.04 -7.05 2.96
CA VAL A 65 -3.09 -8.16 2.82
C VAL A 65 -2.15 -8.16 4.00
N GLN A 66 -1.79 -9.35 4.47
CA GLN A 66 -0.89 -9.52 5.60
C GLN A 66 0.22 -10.52 5.29
N SER A 67 1.45 -10.10 5.54
CA SER A 67 2.63 -10.96 5.68
C SER A 67 2.96 -11.16 7.16
N ASN A 68 3.55 -12.31 7.51
CA ASN A 68 4.00 -12.61 8.88
C ASN A 68 5.46 -13.11 8.94
N LYS A 69 6.19 -13.04 7.82
CA LYS A 69 7.58 -13.52 7.73
C LYS A 69 8.52 -12.47 7.17
N GLU A 70 9.74 -12.47 7.71
CA GLU A 70 10.82 -11.64 7.21
C GLU A 70 11.10 -11.96 5.73
N PHE A 71 11.47 -10.92 4.97
CA PHE A 71 11.81 -10.97 3.55
C PHE A 71 10.66 -11.30 2.60
N GLU A 72 9.44 -11.50 3.08
CA GLU A 72 8.27 -11.48 2.22
C GLU A 72 8.04 -10.06 1.70
N TYR A 73 7.69 -9.95 0.42
CA TYR A 73 7.55 -8.65 -0.22
C TYR A 73 6.44 -8.65 -1.25
N LEU A 74 6.02 -7.45 -1.61
CA LEU A 74 5.18 -7.22 -2.79
C LEU A 74 5.85 -6.23 -3.72
N GLU A 75 5.50 -6.30 -5.00
CA GLU A 75 5.92 -5.36 -6.02
C GLU A 75 4.73 -4.86 -6.83
N PHE A 76 4.77 -3.60 -7.23
CA PHE A 76 3.82 -3.04 -8.18
C PHE A 76 4.44 -1.92 -9.01
N LYS A 77 3.80 -1.62 -10.14
CA LYS A 77 4.18 -0.51 -11.01
C LYS A 77 3.50 0.77 -10.57
N LEU A 78 4.29 1.80 -10.31
CA LEU A 78 3.86 3.15 -10.01
C LEU A 78 4.11 4.06 -11.22
N LYS A 79 3.06 4.73 -11.70
CA LYS A 79 3.18 5.78 -12.72
C LYS A 79 2.90 7.14 -12.08
N SER A 80 3.81 7.54 -11.20
CA SER A 80 3.80 8.77 -10.42
C SER A 80 5.16 8.92 -9.76
N ASN A 81 5.45 10.11 -9.27
CA ASN A 81 6.68 10.40 -8.51
C ASN A 81 6.46 10.51 -7.00
N GLN A 82 5.25 10.21 -6.56
CA GLN A 82 4.86 10.18 -5.17
C GLN A 82 3.85 9.05 -4.95
N PHE A 83 3.83 8.51 -3.74
CA PHE A 83 2.75 7.65 -3.30
C PHE A 83 2.64 7.66 -1.77
N ARG A 84 1.49 7.23 -1.26
CA ARG A 84 1.25 7.01 0.15
C ARG A 84 0.85 5.55 0.38
N LEU A 85 1.38 4.96 1.43
CA LEU A 85 1.02 3.63 1.89
C LEU A 85 0.12 3.72 3.12
N ILE A 86 -1.03 3.05 3.02
CA ILE A 86 -2.04 2.96 4.07
C ILE A 86 -2.16 1.50 4.49
N GLY A 87 -2.20 1.26 5.80
CA GLY A 87 -2.33 -0.07 6.36
C GLY A 87 -2.66 -0.02 7.85
N LYS A 88 -2.29 -1.08 8.57
CA LYS A 88 -2.57 -1.20 9.99
C LYS A 88 -1.31 -0.90 10.81
N LYS A 89 -1.48 -0.17 11.92
CA LYS A 89 -0.52 -0.17 13.02
C LYS A 89 -1.06 -0.96 14.20
N ASP A 90 -0.20 -1.70 14.88
CA ASP A 90 -0.61 -2.53 16.03
C ASP A 90 0.56 -2.79 16.98
N VAL A 91 0.28 -3.28 18.19
CA VAL A 91 1.30 -3.51 19.24
C VAL A 91 2.38 -4.51 18.83
N ASN A 92 1.99 -5.51 18.03
CA ASN A 92 2.89 -6.57 17.57
C ASN A 92 3.25 -6.45 16.09
N ALA A 93 2.95 -5.30 15.46
CA ALA A 93 3.18 -5.13 14.05
C ALA A 93 4.68 -4.98 13.71
N SER A 94 5.02 -5.29 12.47
CA SER A 94 6.38 -5.34 11.96
C SER A 94 6.94 -3.95 11.62
N SER A 95 8.15 -3.96 11.07
CA SER A 95 8.73 -2.88 10.28
C SER A 95 8.85 -3.28 8.81
N PHE A 96 9.06 -2.30 7.92
CA PHE A 96 9.26 -2.57 6.50
C PHE A 96 10.27 -1.62 5.85
N ASP A 97 10.84 -2.08 4.74
CA ASP A 97 11.67 -1.30 3.84
C ASP A 97 10.90 -0.97 2.55
N VAL A 98 11.28 0.14 1.91
CA VAL A 98 10.73 0.57 0.62
C VAL A 98 11.85 0.72 -0.39
N TYR A 99 11.63 0.16 -1.58
CA TYR A 99 12.52 0.30 -2.71
C TYR A 99 11.76 0.84 -3.91
N ILE A 100 12.44 1.68 -4.70
CA ILE A 100 11.98 2.19 -5.99
C ILE A 100 13.03 1.85 -7.03
N ASN A 101 12.67 1.16 -8.11
CA ASN A 101 13.59 0.71 -9.16
C ASN A 101 14.82 -0.01 -8.59
N ASN A 102 14.59 -0.91 -7.63
CA ASN A 102 15.60 -1.66 -6.86
C ASN A 102 16.54 -0.82 -5.96
N GLN A 103 16.42 0.50 -5.93
CA GLN A 103 17.11 1.35 -4.98
C GLN A 103 16.30 1.48 -3.70
N ARG A 104 16.93 1.26 -2.54
CA ARG A 104 16.28 1.45 -1.24
C ARG A 104 16.09 2.94 -0.97
N VAL A 105 14.85 3.35 -0.74
CA VAL A 105 14.49 4.76 -0.48
C VAL A 105 14.06 5.01 0.97
N ALA A 106 13.67 3.95 1.69
CA ALA A 106 13.43 4.00 3.12
C ALA A 106 13.67 2.63 3.76
N GLU A 107 14.06 2.63 5.03
CA GLU A 107 14.33 1.41 5.79
C GLU A 107 13.74 1.47 7.21
N ASN A 108 13.42 0.30 7.75
CA ASN A 108 12.95 0.10 9.13
C ASN A 108 11.77 1.00 9.53
N ILE A 109 10.83 1.23 8.60
CA ILE A 109 9.61 1.99 8.91
C ILE A 109 8.74 1.14 9.83
N SER A 110 8.66 1.53 11.09
CA SER A 110 7.88 0.80 12.09
C SER A 110 6.37 0.99 11.89
N THR A 111 5.64 -0.12 11.93
CA THR A 111 4.17 -0.13 12.04
C THR A 111 3.71 -0.46 13.46
N ALA A 112 4.64 -0.58 14.41
CA ALA A 112 4.31 -0.81 15.81
C ALA A 112 3.63 0.43 16.43
N SER A 113 2.58 0.20 17.22
CA SER A 113 1.84 1.25 17.94
C SER A 113 1.27 0.70 19.24
N ASN A 114 1.16 1.53 20.28
CA ASN A 114 0.56 1.13 21.56
C ASN A 114 -0.97 0.93 21.51
N ARG A 115 -1.59 1.27 20.37
CA ARG A 115 -3.00 1.06 20.08
C ARG A 115 -3.15 0.61 18.62
N THR A 116 -4.17 -0.17 18.37
CA THR A 116 -4.49 -0.62 17.02
C THR A 116 -5.09 0.53 16.20
N GLU A 117 -4.49 0.79 15.04
CA GLU A 117 -4.99 1.76 14.06
C GLU A 117 -5.13 1.04 12.72
N GLU A 118 -6.35 0.62 12.38
CA GLU A 118 -6.65 -0.20 11.19
C GLU A 118 -6.41 0.54 9.85
N LYS A 119 -6.35 1.88 9.89
CA LYS A 119 -6.29 2.77 8.72
C LYS A 119 -5.23 3.86 8.91
N ALA A 120 -4.05 3.45 9.33
CA ALA A 120 -2.94 4.33 9.60
C ALA A 120 -2.19 4.71 8.33
N TRP A 121 -1.68 5.94 8.30
CA TRP A 121 -0.63 6.30 7.37
C TRP A 121 0.67 5.65 7.82
N LEU A 122 1.22 4.78 6.97
CA LEU A 122 2.44 4.06 7.26
C LEU A 122 3.65 4.80 6.69
N TYR A 123 3.55 5.27 5.45
CA TYR A 123 4.65 5.94 4.76
C TYR A 123 4.16 6.84 3.63
N THR A 124 4.94 7.88 3.30
CA THR A 124 4.77 8.72 2.12
C THR A 124 6.11 8.85 1.42
N PHE A 125 6.11 8.55 0.12
CA PHE A 125 7.22 8.78 -0.78
C PHE A 125 6.90 9.96 -1.68
N ALA A 126 7.88 10.83 -1.90
CA ALA A 126 7.84 11.87 -2.91
C ALA A 126 9.28 12.16 -3.36
N ASP A 127 9.52 12.10 -4.65
CA ASP A 127 10.83 12.39 -5.25
C ASP A 127 10.63 13.24 -6.51
N SER A 128 11.19 14.45 -6.50
CA SER A 128 11.08 15.39 -7.63
C SER A 128 11.97 15.02 -8.82
N GLU A 129 13.00 14.19 -8.61
CA GLU A 129 13.91 13.76 -9.68
C GLU A 129 13.34 12.60 -10.51
N LEU A 130 12.35 11.90 -9.97
CA LEU A 130 11.71 10.77 -10.61
C LEU A 130 10.60 11.24 -11.58
N ASP A 131 10.61 10.73 -12.81
CA ASP A 131 9.70 11.15 -13.87
C ASP A 131 8.26 10.68 -13.60
N PRO A 132 7.30 11.58 -13.32
CA PRO A 132 5.94 11.19 -12.95
C PRO A 132 5.16 10.50 -14.08
N ASN A 133 5.66 10.53 -15.32
CA ASN A 133 5.01 9.91 -16.47
C ASN A 133 5.59 8.53 -16.82
N LYS A 134 6.65 8.08 -16.14
CA LYS A 134 7.26 6.76 -16.35
C LYS A 134 6.77 5.75 -15.31
N GLU A 135 6.85 4.48 -15.69
CA GLU A 135 6.61 3.39 -14.75
C GLU A 135 7.86 3.18 -13.89
N HIS A 136 7.63 3.04 -12.59
CA HIS A 136 8.63 2.73 -11.59
C HIS A 136 8.19 1.51 -10.79
N ILE A 137 9.14 0.65 -10.43
CA ILE A 137 8.82 -0.54 -9.64
C ILE A 137 8.93 -0.18 -8.17
N VAL A 138 7.82 -0.23 -7.45
CA VAL A 138 7.80 -0.11 -5.99
C VAL A 138 7.88 -1.50 -5.40
N LYS A 139 8.75 -1.69 -4.40
CA LYS A 139 8.82 -2.91 -3.61
C LYS A 139 8.73 -2.58 -2.12
N ILE A 140 7.86 -3.31 -1.41
CA ILE A 140 7.67 -3.20 0.04
C ILE A 140 8.07 -4.52 0.67
N VAL A 141 9.02 -4.52 1.59
CA VAL A 141 9.61 -5.73 2.18
C VAL A 141 9.35 -5.78 3.67
N ASN A 142 8.74 -6.87 4.16
CA ASN A 142 8.59 -7.13 5.59
C ASN A 142 9.96 -7.43 6.23
N LYS A 143 10.27 -6.77 7.34
CA LYS A 143 11.59 -6.82 7.99
C LYS A 143 11.68 -7.75 9.18
N GLU A 144 10.56 -8.29 9.65
CA GLU A 144 10.55 -9.13 10.84
C GLU A 144 9.55 -10.29 10.65
N ASP A 145 9.73 -11.35 11.44
CA ASP A 145 8.74 -12.42 11.63
C ASP A 145 7.54 -11.93 12.47
N LYS A 146 6.93 -10.83 12.03
CA LYS A 146 5.80 -10.14 12.64
C LYS A 146 4.80 -9.70 11.57
N PRO A 147 3.52 -9.46 11.94
CA PRO A 147 2.49 -8.99 11.03
C PRO A 147 2.83 -7.65 10.37
N LEU A 148 2.84 -7.62 9.04
CA LEU A 148 2.77 -6.41 8.22
C LEU A 148 1.44 -6.43 7.46
N THR A 149 0.49 -5.58 7.85
CA THR A 149 -0.83 -5.51 7.20
C THR A 149 -0.98 -4.22 6.38
N LEU A 150 -1.26 -4.37 5.10
CA LEU A 150 -1.39 -3.29 4.12
C LEU A 150 -2.82 -3.25 3.55
N ASN A 151 -3.35 -2.05 3.29
CA ASN A 151 -4.71 -1.87 2.77
C ASN A 151 -4.71 -1.37 1.32
N PHE A 152 -4.03 -0.25 1.03
CA PHE A 152 -3.97 0.31 -0.31
C PHE A 152 -2.82 1.31 -0.46
N PHE A 153 -2.48 1.59 -1.71
CA PHE A 153 -1.55 2.63 -2.11
C PHE A 153 -2.31 3.77 -2.77
N ALA A 154 -1.85 5.00 -2.58
CA ALA A 154 -2.50 6.18 -3.13
C ALA A 154 -1.47 7.07 -3.84
N TYR A 155 -1.73 7.50 -5.08
CA TYR A 155 -0.78 8.28 -5.89
C TYR A 155 -1.40 9.14 -6.99
#